data_AF-A0A7W0UNN4-F1
#
_entry.id   AF-A0A7W0UNN4-F1
#
_cell.length_a   1.000
_cell.length_b   1.000
_cell.length_c   1.000
_cell.angle_alpha   90.00
_cell.angle_beta   90.00
_cell.angle_gamma   90.00
#
_symmetry.space_group_name_H-M   'P 1'
#
loop_
_entity.id
_entity.type
_entity.pdbx_description
1 polymer ?
#
loop_
_entity_poly.entity_id
_entity_poly.type
_entity_poly.pdbx_seq_one_letter_code
_entity_poly.pdbx_strand_id
1 'polypeptide(L)'
;MRACGLEALERILSDDGEPDDVLRSAVGALAEEPALVWAGVAFLEENELELGPQAGEPDEARRRRFPIVYNGSPVGELWVDGDSDSDFLAHVADLLSTHVLIGWDTRGERWDP
;
A
#
# COMPACT_ATOMS: atom_id res chain seq x y z
N MET A 1 2.93 -9.32 -20.54
CA MET A 1 3.79 -9.52 -19.36
C MET A 1 3.18 -8.70 -18.24
N ARG A 2 2.38 -9.31 -17.37
CA ARG A 2 1.64 -8.61 -16.29
C ARG A 2 1.71 -9.34 -14.93
N ALA A 3 2.60 -10.34 -14.80
CA ALA A 3 2.55 -11.29 -13.70
C ALA A 3 3.59 -11.03 -12.60
N CYS A 4 4.82 -10.64 -12.95
CA CYS A 4 5.93 -10.64 -11.99
C CYS A 4 5.75 -9.70 -10.78
N GLY A 5 5.21 -8.49 -10.99
CA GLY A 5 4.99 -7.51 -9.91
C GLY A 5 3.87 -7.92 -8.96
N LEU A 6 2.76 -8.43 -9.50
CA LEU A 6 1.63 -8.91 -8.70
C LEU A 6 2.01 -10.18 -7.92
N GLU A 7 2.65 -11.15 -8.57
CA GLU A 7 3.08 -12.40 -7.91
C GLU A 7 4.07 -12.13 -6.78
N ALA A 8 4.97 -11.14 -6.96
CA ALA A 8 5.89 -10.71 -5.89
C ALA A 8 5.13 -10.07 -4.71
N LEU A 9 4.14 -9.21 -5.01
CA LEU A 9 3.29 -8.58 -4.00
C LEU A 9 2.46 -9.61 -3.24
N GLU A 10 1.78 -10.53 -3.92
CA GLU A 10 1.00 -11.60 -3.29
C GLU A 10 1.86 -12.46 -2.37
N ARG A 11 3.11 -12.74 -2.76
CA ARG A 11 4.06 -13.48 -1.92
C ARG A 11 4.47 -12.71 -0.66
N ILE A 12 4.68 -11.40 -0.78
CA ILE A 12 5.00 -10.52 0.35
C ILE A 12 3.80 -10.42 1.30
N LEU A 13 2.60 -10.25 0.77
CA LEU A 13 1.36 -10.13 1.53
C LEU A 13 0.86 -11.48 2.11
N SER A 14 1.47 -12.59 1.71
CA SER A 14 1.22 -13.91 2.30
C SER A 14 2.23 -14.25 3.40
N ASP A 15 3.15 -13.35 3.72
CA ASP A 15 4.17 -13.55 4.76
C ASP A 15 3.56 -13.29 6.15
N ASP A 16 3.81 -14.20 7.10
CA ASP A 16 3.38 -14.06 8.51
C ASP A 16 4.29 -13.08 9.31
N GLY A 17 5.00 -12.18 8.63
CA GLY A 17 5.88 -11.17 9.23
C GLY A 17 5.13 -10.05 9.96
N GLU A 18 5.89 -9.09 10.50
CA GLU A 18 5.29 -7.90 11.13
C GLU A 18 4.48 -7.11 10.08
N PRO A 19 3.20 -6.75 10.34
CA PRO A 19 2.32 -6.10 9.37
C PRO A 19 2.94 -4.85 8.71
N ASP A 20 3.64 -4.03 9.49
CA ASP A 20 4.38 -2.86 9.02
C ASP A 20 5.52 -3.21 8.04
N ASP A 21 6.23 -4.31 8.27
CA ASP A 21 7.32 -4.77 7.42
C ASP A 21 6.80 -5.35 6.11
N VAL A 22 5.67 -6.06 6.17
CA VAL A 22 4.93 -6.55 5.00
C VAL A 22 4.46 -5.38 4.15
N LEU A 23 3.83 -4.36 4.76
CA LEU A 23 3.38 -3.16 4.05
C LEU A 23 4.55 -2.37 3.45
N ARG A 24 5.66 -2.19 4.18
CA ARG A 24 6.85 -1.50 3.65
C ARG A 24 7.46 -2.26 2.48
N SER A 25 7.51 -3.58 2.55
CA SER A 25 8.00 -4.43 1.46
C SER A 25 7.10 -4.36 0.23
N ALA A 26 5.78 -4.36 0.42
CA ALA A 26 4.80 -4.22 -0.67
C ALA A 26 4.93 -2.86 -1.37
N VAL A 27 5.04 -1.77 -0.61
CA VAL A 27 5.25 -0.42 -1.17
C VAL A 27 6.59 -0.32 -1.90
N GLY A 28 7.64 -0.93 -1.35
CA GLY A 28 8.94 -1.03 -2.02
C GLY A 28 8.83 -1.73 -3.37
N ALA A 29 8.17 -2.89 -3.42
CA ALA A 29 7.95 -3.63 -4.66
C ALA A 29 7.15 -2.82 -5.70
N LEU A 30 6.15 -2.04 -5.27
CA LEU A 30 5.41 -1.15 -6.16
C LEU A 30 6.28 -0.04 -6.72
N ALA A 31 7.16 0.56 -5.93
CA ALA A 31 8.07 1.59 -6.40
C ALA A 31 9.15 1.06 -7.37
N GLU A 32 9.43 -0.25 -7.34
CA GLU A 32 10.31 -0.92 -8.29
C GLU A 32 9.61 -1.28 -9.62
N GLU A 33 8.28 -1.18 -9.69
CA GLU A 33 7.55 -1.43 -10.94
C GLU A 33 7.93 -0.37 -12.00
N PRO A 34 8.31 -0.76 -13.23
CA PRO A 34 8.78 0.18 -14.25
C PRO A 34 7.78 1.28 -14.65
N ALA A 35 6.50 1.06 -14.36
CA ALA A 35 5.42 2.00 -14.66
C ALA A 35 5.20 3.03 -13.54
N LEU A 36 5.82 2.85 -12.38
CA LEU A 36 5.70 3.69 -11.20
C LEU A 36 7.05 4.32 -10.88
N VAL A 37 7.04 5.55 -10.35
CA VAL A 37 8.25 6.23 -9.84
C VAL A 37 8.21 6.40 -8.33
N TRP A 38 7.01 6.33 -7.77
CA TRP A 38 6.76 6.39 -6.33
C TRP A 38 5.46 5.67 -6.00
N ALA A 39 5.42 5.07 -4.83
CA ALA A 39 4.24 4.46 -4.24
C ALA A 39 4.19 4.75 -2.75
N GLY A 40 2.99 4.86 -2.20
CA GLY A 40 2.78 5.00 -0.77
C GLY A 40 1.37 4.62 -0.35
N VAL A 41 1.21 4.28 0.93
CA VAL A 41 -0.08 3.99 1.54
C VAL A 41 -0.41 5.07 2.55
N ALA A 42 -1.57 5.69 2.39
CA ALA A 42 -2.13 6.62 3.35
C ALA A 42 -3.23 5.92 4.16
N PHE A 43 -3.22 6.09 5.47
CA PHE A 43 -4.20 5.52 6.40
C PHE A 43 -5.27 6.55 6.71
N LEU A 44 -6.53 6.11 6.79
CA LEU A 44 -7.62 6.99 7.20
C LEU A 44 -7.74 6.96 8.73
N GLU A 45 -7.26 8.01 9.38
CA GLU A 45 -7.29 8.18 10.84
C GLU A 45 -8.08 9.42 11.22
N GLU A 46 -9.09 9.28 12.08
CA GLU A 46 -9.92 10.41 12.55
C GLU A 46 -10.52 11.30 11.42
N ASN A 47 -10.74 10.75 10.22
CA ASN A 47 -11.16 11.43 8.97
C ASN A 47 -10.06 12.24 8.25
N GLU A 48 -8.80 12.04 8.61
CA GLU A 48 -7.62 12.56 7.92
C GLU A 48 -6.83 11.41 7.29
N LEU A 49 -6.18 11.67 6.15
CA LEU A 49 -5.30 10.70 5.51
C LEU A 49 -3.86 10.96 5.96
N GLU A 50 -3.32 10.07 6.79
CA GLU A 50 -1.92 10.10 7.22
C GLU A 50 -1.08 9.21 6.30
N LEU A 51 -0.05 9.77 5.66
CA LEU A 51 0.85 9.01 4.80
C LEU A 51 1.81 8.16 5.66
N GLY A 52 1.72 6.84 5.52
CA GLY A 52 2.63 5.92 6.18
C GLY A 52 3.79 5.45 5.30
N PRO A 53 3.89 4.14 4.95
CA PRO A 53 5.01 3.65 4.17
C PRO A 53 4.97 4.20 2.76
N GLN A 54 6.12 4.68 2.29
CA GLN A 54 6.33 5.18 0.94
C GLN A 54 7.71 4.78 0.41
N ALA A 55 7.84 4.64 -0.91
CA ALA A 55 9.08 4.33 -1.59
C ALA A 55 9.14 5.00 -2.96
N GLY A 56 10.35 5.29 -3.43
CA GLY A 56 10.62 5.98 -4.70
C GLY A 56 10.78 7.49 -4.57
N GLU A 57 10.82 8.19 -5.70
CA GLU A 57 10.93 9.65 -5.78
C GLU A 57 9.58 10.24 -6.23
N PRO A 58 8.88 11.00 -5.36
CA PRO A 58 7.52 11.47 -5.66
C PRO A 58 7.49 12.45 -6.83
N ASP A 59 6.51 12.27 -7.70
CA ASP A 59 6.14 13.16 -8.79
C ASP A 59 4.64 13.43 -8.72
N GLU A 60 4.29 14.43 -7.88
CA GLU A 60 2.89 14.76 -7.57
C GLU A 60 2.05 15.09 -8.81
N ALA A 61 2.67 15.54 -9.90
CA ALA A 61 1.98 15.84 -11.15
C ALA A 61 1.36 14.59 -11.79
N ARG A 62 1.84 13.40 -11.43
CA ARG A 62 1.39 12.09 -11.92
C ARG A 62 0.65 11.28 -10.85
N ARG A 63 0.28 11.92 -9.72
CA ARG A 63 -0.32 11.22 -8.59
C ARG A 63 -1.71 10.69 -8.91
N ARG A 64 -1.88 9.41 -8.62
CA ARG A 64 -3.13 8.68 -8.69
C ARG A 64 -3.41 8.06 -7.32
N ARG A 65 -4.67 8.13 -6.90
CA ARG A 65 -5.12 7.65 -5.60
C ARG A 65 -6.21 6.60 -5.80
N PHE A 66 -6.10 5.50 -5.06
CA PHE A 66 -7.03 4.39 -5.10
C PHE A 66 -7.51 4.11 -3.68
N PRO A 67 -8.82 4.03 -3.43
CA PRO A 67 -9.31 3.76 -2.09
C PRO A 67 -8.95 2.32 -1.67
N ILE A 68 -8.49 2.19 -0.43
CA ILE A 68 -8.33 0.91 0.25
C ILE A 68 -9.58 0.71 1.10
N VAL A 69 -10.37 -0.31 0.77
CA VAL A 69 -11.64 -0.60 1.43
C VAL A 69 -11.55 -1.96 2.09
N TYR A 70 -11.74 -1.99 3.41
CA TYR A 70 -11.86 -3.24 4.15
C TYR A 70 -13.29 -3.45 4.62
N ASN A 71 -13.87 -4.61 4.29
CA ASN A 71 -15.23 -4.98 4.69
C ASN A 71 -16.29 -3.89 4.38
N GLY A 72 -16.15 -3.22 3.23
CA GLY A 72 -17.05 -2.15 2.78
C GLY A 72 -16.80 -0.77 3.41
N SER A 73 -15.82 -0.64 4.30
CA SER A 73 -15.44 0.63 4.92
C SER A 73 -14.10 1.11 4.37
N PRO A 74 -13.96 2.41 4.01
CA PRO A 74 -12.66 2.96 3.63
C PRO A 74 -11.74 2.98 4.86
N VAL A 75 -10.52 2.47 4.69
CA VAL A 75 -9.50 2.40 5.75
C VAL A 75 -8.22 3.16 5.37
N GLY A 76 -8.11 3.58 4.11
CA GLY A 76 -6.96 4.32 3.62
C GLY A 76 -7.01 4.51 2.10
N GLU A 77 -5.89 4.91 1.52
CA GLU A 77 -5.69 5.08 0.10
C GLU A 77 -4.30 4.59 -0.32
N LEU A 78 -4.23 3.89 -1.46
CA LEU A 78 -2.99 3.64 -2.17
C LEU A 78 -2.72 4.84 -3.08
N TRP A 79 -1.58 5.49 -2.89
CA TRP A 79 -1.10 6.57 -3.73
C TRP A 79 0.06 6.08 -4.57
N VAL A 80 0.02 6.35 -5.86
CA VAL A 80 1.11 6.04 -6.78
C VAL A 80 1.34 7.18 -7.74
N ASP A 81 2.59 7.42 -8.10
CA ASP A 81 2.95 8.39 -9.13
C ASP A 81 3.43 7.58 -10.35
N GLY A 82 2.65 7.61 -11.44
CA GLY A 82 2.94 6.80 -12.62
C GLY A 82 1.73 6.40 -13.46
N ASP A 83 1.99 5.66 -14.54
CA ASP A 83 1.00 5.26 -15.54
C ASP A 83 0.71 3.75 -15.50
N SER A 84 0.78 3.15 -14.31
CA SER A 84 0.44 1.74 -14.14
C SER A 84 -1.05 1.49 -14.37
N ASP A 85 -1.39 0.24 -14.63
CA ASP A 85 -2.74 -0.17 -14.98
C ASP A 85 -3.72 -0.01 -13.81
N SER A 86 -4.90 0.57 -14.07
CA SER A 86 -5.89 0.85 -13.02
C SER A 86 -6.43 -0.41 -12.37
N ASP A 87 -6.65 -1.49 -13.13
CA ASP A 87 -7.20 -2.74 -12.58
C ASP A 87 -6.15 -3.43 -11.70
N PHE A 88 -4.88 -3.39 -12.11
CA PHE A 88 -3.76 -3.82 -11.27
C PHE A 88 -3.70 -3.03 -9.95
N LEU A 89 -3.73 -1.70 -10.00
CA LEU A 89 -3.65 -0.85 -8.80
C LEU A 89 -4.87 -1.03 -7.88
N ALA A 90 -6.07 -1.18 -8.45
CA ALA A 90 -7.27 -1.48 -7.68
C ALA A 90 -7.18 -2.85 -6.99
N HIS A 91 -6.62 -3.86 -7.67
CA HIS A 91 -6.42 -5.18 -7.09
C HIS A 91 -5.37 -5.16 -5.96
N VAL A 92 -4.28 -4.40 -6.14
CA VAL A 92 -3.29 -4.19 -5.08
C VAL A 92 -3.91 -3.49 -3.86
N ALA A 93 -4.73 -2.46 -4.08
CA ALA A 93 -5.44 -1.78 -2.99
C ALA A 93 -6.37 -2.73 -2.21
N ASP A 94 -7.03 -3.67 -2.90
CA ASP A 94 -7.84 -4.72 -2.27
C ASP A 94 -6.99 -5.67 -1.41
N LEU A 95 -5.85 -6.14 -1.93
CA LEU A 95 -4.93 -7.02 -1.18
C LEU A 95 -4.33 -6.33 0.06
N LEU A 96 -4.00 -5.03 -0.05
CA LEU A 96 -3.49 -4.23 1.06
C LEU A 96 -4.53 -4.05 2.18
N SER A 97 -5.83 -4.10 1.87
CA SER A 97 -6.91 -3.84 2.84
C SER A 97 -6.83 -4.70 4.10
N THR A 98 -6.38 -5.95 3.97
CA THR A 98 -6.30 -6.90 5.10
C THR A 98 -5.11 -6.58 6.01
N HIS A 99 -4.10 -5.90 5.50
CA HIS A 99 -2.88 -5.53 6.23
C HIS A 99 -2.96 -4.13 6.83
N VAL A 100 -3.75 -3.24 6.22
CA VAL A 100 -3.95 -1.86 6.65
C VAL A 100 -4.68 -1.74 7.99
N LEU A 101 -5.45 -2.76 8.40
CA LEU A 101 -6.16 -2.76 9.69
C LEU A 101 -5.36 -3.31 10.87
N ILE A 102 -4.27 -4.05 10.62
CA ILE A 102 -3.60 -4.85 11.65
C ILE A 102 -2.45 -4.08 12.32
N GLY A 103 -1.92 -3.03 11.68
CA GLY A 103 -0.80 -2.28 12.26
C GLY A 103 -0.42 -1.06 11.46
N TRP A 104 -1.08 0.05 11.74
CA TRP A 104 -0.38 1.35 11.73
C TRP A 104 -0.60 1.94 13.13
N ASP A 105 0.19 1.44 14.09
CA ASP A 105 0.35 2.07 15.40
C ASP A 105 1.75 2.68 15.44
N THR A 106 1.96 3.75 14.66
CA THR A 106 3.19 4.54 14.78
C THR A 106 3.10 5.52 15.95
N ARG A 107 2.79 4.99 17.15
CA ARG A 107 3.41 5.47 18.39
C ARG A 107 4.34 4.46 19.05
N GLY A 108 4.69 3.36 18.39
CA GLY A 108 5.80 2.51 18.83
C GLY A 108 5.60 1.89 20.21
N GLU A 109 4.35 1.69 20.64
CA GLU A 109 4.03 0.83 21.78
C GLU A 109 3.55 -0.51 21.23
N ARG A 110 4.29 -1.56 21.60
CA ARG A 110 4.01 -2.95 21.25
C ARG A 110 2.57 -3.29 21.67
N TRP A 111 1.72 -3.68 20.71
CA TRP A 111 0.40 -4.24 21.00
C TRP A 111 0.57 -5.53 21.82
N ASP A 112 -0.02 -5.57 23.02
CA ASP A 112 -0.04 -6.76 23.89
C ASP A 112 -1.47 -7.32 23.92
N PRO A 113 -1.66 -8.64 23.73
CA PRO A 113 -2.97 -9.29 23.60
C PRO A 113 -3.85 -9.29 24.86
#